data_AF-A0A970HAS7-F1
#
_entry.id   AF-A0A970HAS7-F1
#
_cell.length_a   1.000
_cell.length_b   1.000
_cell.length_c   1.000
_cell.angle_alpha   90.00
_cell.angle_beta   90.00
_cell.angle_gamma   90.00
#
_symmetry.space_group_name_H-M   'P 1'
#
loop_
_entity.id
_entity.type
_entity.pdbx_description
1 polymer ?
#
loop_
_entity_poly.entity_id
_entity_poly.type
_entity_poly.pdbx_seq_one_letter_code
_entity_poly.pdbx_strand_id
1 'polypeptide(L)' 'MSSRPLPPLPGVDPATAPAPGDPDYPAWVESVAISPEGIDRTLIWASLHRTPAARLAALERAVADLLELSGGRYPEIR' A
#
# COMPACT_ATOMS: atom_id res chain seq x y z
N MET A 1 -18.95 -1.47 11.01
CA MET A 1 -17.78 -1.18 10.16
C MET A 1 -17.01 -2.49 9.97
N SER A 2 -17.30 -3.24 8.91
CA SER A 2 -16.55 -4.47 8.60
C SER A 2 -15.17 -4.07 8.09
N SER A 3 -14.13 -4.31 8.89
CA SER A 3 -12.77 -4.44 8.36
C SER A 3 -12.82 -5.58 7.35
N ARG A 4 -12.96 -5.24 6.07
CA ARG A 4 -12.91 -6.25 5.01
C ARG A 4 -11.53 -6.90 5.13
N PRO A 5 -11.46 -8.22 5.31
CA PRO A 5 -10.19 -8.90 5.38
C PRO A 5 -9.44 -8.59 4.09
N LEU A 6 -8.18 -8.19 4.22
CA LEU A 6 -7.31 -7.93 3.08
C LEU A 6 -7.40 -9.17 2.16
N PRO A 7 -7.83 -9.06 0.90
CA PRO A 7 -7.54 -10.10 -0.10
C PRO A 7 -6.03 -10.41 -0.12
N PRO A 8 -5.62 -11.55 -0.69
CA PRO A 8 -4.23 -11.94 -0.76
C PRO A 8 -3.41 -10.81 -1.38
N LEU A 9 -2.33 -10.43 -0.69
CA LEU A 9 -1.48 -9.32 -1.09
C LEU A 9 -0.97 -9.53 -2.52
N PRO A 10 -0.72 -8.46 -3.29
CA PRO A 10 -0.24 -8.58 -4.67
C PRO A 10 1.01 -9.46 -4.77
N GLY A 11 0.98 -10.48 -5.63
CA GLY A 11 2.10 -11.40 -5.83
C GLY A 11 2.25 -12.49 -4.76
N VAL A 12 1.27 -12.65 -3.86
CA VAL A 12 1.19 -13.77 -2.91
C VAL A 12 0.15 -14.78 -3.40
N ASP A 13 0.49 -16.08 -3.34
CA ASP A 13 -0.44 -17.13 -3.74
C ASP A 13 -1.64 -17.20 -2.77
N PRO A 14 -2.88 -16.96 -3.23
CA PRO A 14 -4.09 -17.07 -2.41
C PRO A 14 -4.23 -18.41 -1.69
N ALA A 15 -3.74 -19.51 -2.27
CA ALA A 15 -3.87 -20.84 -1.68
C ALA A 15 -3.05 -21.01 -0.39
N THR A 16 -2.12 -20.09 -0.13
CA THR A 16 -1.30 -20.08 1.09
C THR A 16 -1.91 -19.27 2.23
N ALA A 17 -2.99 -18.52 1.97
CA ALA A 17 -3.64 -17.68 2.95
C ALA A 17 -4.61 -18.49 3.83
N PRO A 18 -4.52 -18.37 5.17
CA PRO A 18 -5.59 -18.80 6.06
C PRO A 18 -6.91 -18.08 5.72
N ALA A 19 -8.03 -18.62 6.20
CA ALA A 19 -9.30 -17.94 6.04
C ALA A 19 -9.27 -16.59 6.81
N PRO A 20 -9.92 -15.53 6.31
CA PRO A 20 -10.04 -14.25 7.00
C PRO A 20 -10.48 -14.24 8.47
N GLY A 21 -11.23 -15.25 8.90
CA GLY A 21 -11.69 -15.41 10.28
C GLY A 21 -10.77 -16.26 11.15
N ASP A 22 -9.68 -16.76 10.59
CA ASP A 22 -8.70 -17.60 11.26
C ASP A 22 -7.81 -16.73 12.18
N PRO A 23 -7.57 -17.15 13.45
CA PRO A 23 -6.67 -16.44 14.35
C PRO A 23 -5.22 -16.32 13.82
N ASP A 24 -4.78 -17.21 12.94
CA ASP A 24 -3.42 -17.17 12.36
C ASP A 24 -3.30 -16.20 11.16
N TYR A 25 -4.43 -15.65 10.70
CA TYR A 25 -4.48 -14.73 9.57
C TYR A 25 -3.56 -13.50 9.71
N PRO A 26 -3.52 -12.79 10.88
CA PRO A 26 -2.67 -11.61 11.04
C PRO A 26 -1.18 -11.94 10.94
N ALA A 27 -0.75 -13.04 11.56
CA ALA A 27 0.65 -13.49 11.53
C ALA A 27 1.09 -13.89 10.11
N TRP A 28 0.18 -14.52 9.35
CA TRP A 28 0.43 -14.80 7.94
C TRP A 28 0.62 -13.50 7.14
N VAL A 29 -0.26 -12.50 7.30
CA VAL A 29 -0.14 -11.21 6.62
C VAL A 29 1.21 -10.55 6.92
N GLU A 30 1.66 -10.54 8.18
CA GLU A 30 2.96 -10.00 8.57
C GLU A 30 4.12 -10.73 7.88
N SER A 31 4.04 -12.05 7.75
CA SER A 31 5.09 -12.86 7.10
C SER A 31 5.24 -12.59 5.60
N VAL A 32 4.15 -12.21 4.91
CA VAL A 32 4.14 -11.94 3.46
C VAL A 32 4.08 -10.46 3.11
N ALA A 33 3.98 -9.58 4.10
CA ALA A 33 3.86 -8.13 3.94
C ALA A 33 5.01 -7.53 3.13
N ILE A 34 6.23 -8.04 3.35
CA ILE A 34 7.45 -7.57 2.69
C ILE A 34 7.90 -8.59 1.64
N SER A 35 8.24 -8.11 0.44
CA SER A 35 8.77 -8.95 -0.64
C SER A 35 10.24 -9.31 -0.46
N PRO A 36 10.75 -10.37 -1.13
CA PRO A 36 12.19 -10.64 -1.19
C PRO A 36 13.00 -9.45 -1.69
N GLU A 37 12.40 -8.61 -2.54
CA GLU A 37 12.98 -7.37 -3.07
C GLU A 37 12.86 -6.17 -2.12
N GLY A 38 12.30 -6.36 -0.92
CA GLY A 38 12.13 -5.31 0.10
C GLY A 38 10.91 -4.40 -0.11
N ILE A 39 9.95 -4.80 -0.94
CA ILE A 39 8.78 -3.98 -1.26
C ILE A 39 7.66 -4.26 -0.26
N ASP A 40 7.08 -3.20 0.32
CA ASP A 40 5.89 -3.30 1.17
C ASP A 40 4.62 -3.50 0.33
N ARG A 41 4.12 -4.74 0.30
CA ARG A 41 2.93 -5.13 -0.45
C ARG A 41 1.64 -4.60 0.17
N THR A 42 1.64 -4.29 1.47
CA THR A 42 0.47 -3.71 2.14
C THR A 42 0.22 -2.28 1.66
N LEU A 43 1.28 -1.51 1.39
CA LEU A 43 1.19 -0.18 0.79
C LEU A 43 0.70 -0.22 -0.65
N ILE A 44 1.16 -1.20 -1.45
CA ILE A 44 0.66 -1.42 -2.81
C ILE A 44 -0.84 -1.72 -2.76
N TRP A 45 -1.23 -2.66 -1.90
CA TRP A 45 -2.63 -3.03 -1.72
C TRP A 45 -3.50 -1.84 -1.30
N ALA A 46 -3.09 -1.12 -0.25
CA ALA A 46 -3.79 0.07 0.21
C ALA A 46 -3.94 1.10 -0.91
N SER A 47 -2.92 1.26 -1.76
CA SER A 47 -2.96 2.16 -2.91
C SER A 47 -3.93 1.70 -3.98
N LEU A 48 -4.02 0.40 -4.26
CA LEU A 48 -4.98 -0.19 -5.22
C LEU A 48 -6.45 0.00 -4.78
N HIS A 49 -6.70 0.06 -3.47
CA HIS A 49 -8.04 0.19 -2.89
C HIS A 49 -8.51 1.64 -2.71
N ARG A 50 -7.63 2.60 -3.00
CA ARG A 50 -8.04 4.00 -3.13
C ARG A 50 -8.82 4.16 -4.44
N THR A 51 -9.90 4.94 -4.39
CA THR A 51 -10.54 5.43 -5.61
C THR A 51 -9.52 6.24 -6.42
N PRO A 52 -9.67 6.34 -7.76
CA PRO A 52 -8.81 7.20 -8.57
C PRO A 52 -8.71 8.62 -8.01
N ALA A 53 -9.83 9.18 -7.54
CA ALA A 53 -9.88 10.49 -6.88
C ALA A 53 -9.04 10.55 -5.59
N ALA A 54 -9.13 9.55 -4.71
CA ALA A 54 -8.34 9.51 -3.48
C ALA A 54 -6.84 9.28 -3.73
N ARG A 55 -6.50 8.60 -4.84
CA ARG A 55 -5.10 8.44 -5.28
C ARG A 55 -4.57 9.76 -5.83
N LEU A 56 -5.34 10.45 -6.67
CA LEU A 56 -4.99 11.76 -7.21
C LEU A 56 -4.80 12.79 -6.10
N ALA A 57 -5.74 12.89 -5.15
CA ALA A 57 -5.64 13.82 -4.03
C ALA A 57 -4.40 13.56 -3.15
N ALA A 58 -4.01 12.30 -2.97
CA ALA A 58 -2.80 11.95 -2.22
C ALA A 58 -1.52 12.32 -2.98
N LEU A 59 -1.50 12.16 -4.31
CA LEU A 59 -0.40 12.59 -5.16
C LEU A 59 -0.27 14.12 -5.20
N GLU A 60 -1.39 14.82 -5.40
CA GLU A 60 -1.44 16.29 -5.39
C GLU A 60 -0.91 16.84 -4.07
N ARG A 61 -1.28 16.24 -2.94
CA ARG A 61 -0.77 16.62 -1.63
C ARG A 61 0.73 16.32 -1.47
N ALA A 62 1.19 15.15 -1.87
CA ALA A 62 2.62 14.83 -1.82
C ALA A 62 3.47 15.76 -2.68
N VAL A 63 2.95 16.19 -3.85
CA VAL A 63 3.61 17.19 -4.71
C VAL A 63 3.61 18.57 -4.06
N ALA A 64 2.50 19.00 -3.44
CA ALA A 64 2.44 20.26 -2.71
C ALA A 64 3.46 20.29 -1.55
N ASP A 65 3.50 19.23 -0.74
CA ASP A 65 4.45 19.09 0.37
C ASP A 65 5.90 19.12 -0.14
N LEU A 66 6.20 18.45 -1.26
CA LEU A 66 7.52 18.48 -1.89
C LEU A 66 7.90 19.89 -2.37
N LEU A 67 6.97 20.60 -3.00
CA LEU A 67 7.18 21.97 -3.50
C LEU A 67 7.38 22.96 -2.34
N GLU A 68 6.68 22.80 -1.23
CA GLU A 68 6.92 23.61 -0.03
C GLU A 68 8.31 23.36 0.55
N LEU A 69 8.72 22.09 0.65
CA LEU A 69 10.06 21.71 1.14
C LEU A 69 11.20 22.16 0.21
N SER A 70 10.95 22.23 -1.10
CA SER A 70 11.94 22.69 -2.09
C SER A 70 11.97 24.21 -2.30
N GLY A 71 11.19 24.96 -1.52
CA GLY A 71 11.10 26.42 -1.67
C GLY A 71 10.44 26.86 -2.99
N GLY A 72 9.49 26.07 -3.50
CA GLY A 72 8.71 26.33 -4.70
C GLY A 72 9.41 25.96 -6.01
N ARG A 73 10.54 25.26 -5.97
CA ARG A 73 11.24 24.80 -7.18
C ARG A 73 10.99 23.32 -7.42
N TYR A 74 10.62 22.96 -8.64
CA TYR A 74 10.65 21.55 -9.04
C TYR A 74 12.08 21.03 -8.94
N PRO A 75 12.32 19.84 -8.36
CA PRO A 75 13.63 19.22 -8.45
C PRO A 75 13.94 18.96 -9.92
N GLU A 76 15.06 19.52 -10.42
CA GLU A 76 15.57 19.16 -11.74
C GLU A 76 16.00 17.69 -11.68
N ILE A 77 15.24 16.83 -12.35
CA ILE A 77 15.66 15.44 -12.58
C ILE A 77 16.69 15.48 -13.71
N ARG A 78 17.96 15.23 -13.38
CA ARG A 78 19.03 14.99 -14.35
C ARG A 78 19.24 13.50 -14.59
#